data_AF-A0A2K2VA13-F1
#
_entry.id   AF-A0A2K2VA13-F1
#
_cell.length_a   1.000
_cell.length_b   1.000
_cell.length_c   1.000
_cell.angle_alpha   90.00
_cell.angle_beta   90.00
_cell.angle_gamma   90.00
#
_symmetry.space_group_name_H-M   'P 1'
#
loop_
_entity.id
_entity.type
_entity.pdbx_description
1 polymer ?
#
loop_
_entity_poly.entity_id
_entity_poly.type
_entity_poly.pdbx_seq_one_letter_code
_entity_poly.pdbx_strand_id
1 'polypeptide(L)'
;HQIGFDTEYPNYFPYKPGFPQGVKELTSRGMIAMPYINGRLWDSSLDSFKREAIKWCAKQVNGEPYIEVYNPKVRHAVMCPATKFWQDKINEIVERLIKECGVNAIYIDQIGSAGAVLCFDKSHNHPLGGGGYWVSGYREMLRRVKEKCAGKVAITTENNAEPYMDGVDAFLIWNPRHPQEIPMMTAVYSGYTIYFSSPTHGFSDKISFAMLEGRDFIWGCQLGWMGFELLSPEHKDKAEFLKILGKYRISALKYLIYGELLGEIEPLNNIPEAEGTWFDWHGRAFPVKLPSVMGTFWRGSDNTLGAIIVNVSDKEQVFSFSYPREFLGKERVIVSEITPDGKK
;
A
#
# COMPACT_ATOMS: atom_id res chain seq x y z
N HIS A 1 14.04 5.08 13.90
CA HIS A 1 14.40 4.97 15.34
C HIS A 1 15.71 4.23 15.51
N GLN A 2 16.31 4.27 16.71
CA GLN A 2 17.53 3.51 17.04
C GLN A 2 17.25 2.03 17.38
N ILE A 3 15.98 1.73 17.64
CA ILE A 3 15.48 0.40 18.00
C ILE A 3 15.49 -0.52 16.76
N GLY A 4 15.73 -1.81 16.95
CA GLY A 4 15.72 -2.79 15.87
C GLY A 4 14.35 -2.91 15.19
N PHE A 5 14.31 -3.53 14.01
CA PHE A 5 13.06 -3.90 13.36
C PHE A 5 12.39 -5.06 14.12
N ASP A 6 11.05 -5.07 14.21
CA ASP A 6 10.23 -6.10 14.89
C ASP A 6 10.57 -6.38 16.36
N THR A 7 11.10 -5.39 17.09
CA THR A 7 11.47 -5.52 18.51
C THR A 7 11.10 -4.29 19.31
N GLU A 8 10.90 -4.46 20.62
CA GLU A 8 10.63 -3.41 21.60
C GLU A 8 9.40 -2.52 21.28
N TYR A 9 8.43 -3.01 20.51
CA TYR A 9 7.21 -2.26 20.27
C TYR A 9 6.47 -1.94 21.57
N PRO A 10 5.81 -0.76 21.68
CA PRO A 10 5.69 0.31 20.68
C PRO A 10 6.74 1.42 20.88
N ASN A 11 7.97 1.10 21.29
CA ASN A 11 9.03 2.10 21.44
C ASN A 11 9.57 2.46 20.04
N TYR A 12 9.31 3.69 19.60
CA TYR A 12 9.84 4.25 18.34
C TYR A 12 10.73 5.48 18.55
N PHE A 13 11.11 5.73 19.80
CA PHE A 13 11.94 6.87 20.18
C PHE A 13 13.05 6.41 21.15
N PRO A 14 14.25 7.02 21.11
CA PRO A 14 14.62 8.15 20.25
C PRO A 14 14.82 7.78 18.78
N TYR A 15 14.62 8.77 17.89
CA TYR A 15 14.98 8.63 16.49
C TYR A 15 16.52 8.64 16.30
N LYS A 16 16.99 8.21 15.11
CA LYS A 16 18.41 8.29 14.77
C LYS A 16 18.80 9.77 14.61
N PRO A 17 20.02 10.19 15.01
CA PRO A 17 20.48 11.56 14.76
C PRO A 17 20.30 11.97 13.30
N GLY A 18 19.86 13.22 13.06
CA GLY A 18 19.62 13.74 11.71
C GLY A 18 18.27 13.39 11.09
N PHE A 19 17.46 12.52 11.72
CA PHE A 19 16.19 12.06 11.14
C PHE A 19 15.19 13.20 10.87
N PRO A 20 14.86 14.09 11.83
CA PRO A 20 13.98 15.23 11.54
C PRO A 20 14.50 16.16 10.45
N GLN A 21 15.82 16.38 10.39
CA GLN A 21 16.45 17.23 9.38
C GLN A 21 16.28 16.64 7.98
N GLY A 22 16.55 15.33 7.82
CA GLY A 22 16.35 14.62 6.56
C GLY A 22 14.89 14.59 6.13
N VAL A 23 13.96 14.33 7.06
CA VAL A 23 12.52 14.38 6.78
C VAL A 23 12.10 15.77 6.32
N LYS A 24 12.54 16.83 7.02
CA LYS A 24 12.22 18.22 6.64
C LYS A 24 12.77 18.57 5.25
N GLU A 25 13.97 18.12 4.92
CA GLU A 25 14.54 18.33 3.59
C GLU A 25 13.69 17.65 2.51
N LEU A 26 13.37 16.37 2.67
CA LEU A 26 12.55 15.61 1.71
C LEU A 26 11.16 16.24 1.52
N THR A 27 10.47 16.53 2.62
CA THR A 27 9.12 17.10 2.59
C THR A 27 9.09 18.51 2.00
N SER A 28 10.13 19.33 2.23
CA SER A 28 10.25 20.66 1.61
C SER A 28 10.40 20.61 0.08
N ARG A 29 10.88 19.49 -0.46
CA ARG A 29 11.00 19.22 -1.91
C ARG A 29 9.75 18.54 -2.48
N GLY A 30 8.67 18.44 -1.70
CA GLY A 30 7.43 17.79 -2.10
C GLY A 30 7.47 16.26 -2.08
N MET A 31 8.50 15.65 -1.48
CA MET A 31 8.59 14.19 -1.33
C MET A 31 7.78 13.71 -0.11
N ILE A 32 7.35 12.46 -0.15
CA ILE A 32 6.67 11.81 0.97
C ILE A 32 7.69 11.13 1.88
N ALA A 33 7.65 11.45 3.17
CA ALA A 33 8.43 10.80 4.22
C ALA A 33 7.46 10.03 5.12
N MET A 34 7.49 8.70 5.00
CA MET A 34 6.54 7.77 5.61
C MET A 34 7.26 6.77 6.52
N PRO A 35 7.53 7.09 7.80
CA PRO A 35 8.11 6.11 8.71
C PRO A 35 7.11 4.99 9.05
N TYR A 36 7.68 3.83 9.37
CA TYR A 36 6.97 2.67 9.90
C TYR A 36 6.74 2.80 11.41
N ILE A 37 5.53 2.43 11.85
CA ILE A 37 5.20 2.01 13.21
C ILE A 37 4.30 0.76 13.14
N ASN A 38 4.17 0.02 14.22
CA ASN A 38 3.22 -1.09 14.33
C ASN A 38 1.98 -0.64 15.10
N GLY A 39 0.78 -0.92 14.57
CA GLY A 39 -0.49 -0.50 15.15
C GLY A 39 -1.12 -1.50 16.13
N ARG A 40 -0.53 -2.68 16.32
CA ARG A 40 -1.20 -3.84 16.95
C ARG A 40 -0.43 -4.47 18.11
N LEU A 41 0.89 -4.38 18.12
CA LEU A 41 1.75 -5.21 18.95
C LEU A 41 2.47 -4.41 20.04
N TRP A 42 2.63 -5.06 21.20
CA TRP A 42 3.53 -4.63 22.27
C TRP A 42 4.48 -5.77 22.60
N ASP A 43 5.79 -5.50 22.64
CA ASP A 43 6.78 -6.49 23.05
C ASP A 43 6.57 -6.89 24.51
N SER A 44 6.13 -8.14 24.70
CA SER A 44 5.73 -8.68 26.00
C SER A 44 6.92 -8.86 26.96
N SER A 45 8.15 -8.83 26.45
CA SER A 45 9.36 -8.96 27.27
C SER A 45 9.68 -7.69 28.07
N LEU A 46 9.20 -6.52 27.61
CA LEU A 46 9.48 -5.21 28.21
C LEU A 46 8.88 -5.06 29.61
N ASP A 47 9.60 -4.37 30.49
CA ASP A 47 9.09 -4.05 31.83
C ASP A 47 7.91 -3.07 31.81
N SER A 48 7.81 -2.23 30.78
CA SER A 48 6.64 -1.39 30.55
C SER A 48 5.40 -2.23 30.25
N PHE A 49 5.55 -3.34 29.51
CA PHE A 49 4.45 -4.26 29.26
C PHE A 49 3.94 -4.88 30.55
N LYS A 50 4.84 -5.51 31.32
CA LYS A 50 4.49 -6.26 32.54
C LYS A 50 3.84 -5.38 33.61
N ARG A 51 4.26 -4.12 33.72
CA ARG A 51 3.75 -3.19 34.74
C ARG A 51 2.48 -2.47 34.33
N GLU A 52 2.32 -2.17 33.04
CA GLU A 52 1.29 -1.24 32.57
C GLU A 52 0.41 -1.88 31.47
N ALA A 53 1.02 -2.29 30.36
CA ALA A 53 0.27 -2.64 29.15
C ALA A 53 -0.43 -4.01 29.20
N ILE A 54 0.03 -4.94 30.05
CA ILE A 54 -0.55 -6.30 30.15
C ILE A 54 -2.06 -6.29 30.45
N LYS A 55 -2.55 -5.25 31.14
CA LYS A 55 -3.98 -5.10 31.45
C LYS A 55 -4.83 -4.79 30.22
N TRP A 56 -4.22 -4.29 29.15
CA TRP A 56 -4.88 -3.76 27.96
C TRP A 56 -4.65 -4.61 26.71
N CYS A 57 -3.88 -5.69 26.81
CA CYS A 57 -3.70 -6.66 25.74
C CYS A 57 -4.92 -7.58 25.59
N ALA A 58 -5.19 -8.04 24.37
CA ALA A 58 -6.23 -9.03 24.14
C ALA A 58 -5.93 -10.30 24.95
N LYS A 59 -6.95 -10.83 25.63
CA LYS A 59 -6.81 -12.01 26.49
C LYS A 59 -7.56 -13.21 25.93
N GLN A 60 -6.93 -14.36 26.03
CA GLN A 60 -7.53 -15.66 25.75
C GLN A 60 -8.56 -16.01 26.82
N VAL A 61 -9.33 -17.08 26.59
CA VAL A 61 -10.40 -17.53 27.52
C VAL A 61 -9.88 -17.87 28.93
N ASN A 62 -8.62 -18.30 29.04
CA ASN A 62 -7.96 -18.59 30.32
C ASN A 62 -7.43 -17.33 31.03
N GLY A 63 -7.62 -16.14 30.46
CA GLY A 63 -7.15 -14.87 31.02
C GLY A 63 -5.70 -14.52 30.68
N GLU A 64 -4.98 -15.39 29.96
CA GLU A 64 -3.61 -15.10 29.53
C GLU A 64 -3.58 -14.15 28.31
N PRO A 65 -2.54 -13.32 28.17
CA PRO A 65 -2.33 -12.53 26.95
C PRO A 65 -2.35 -13.37 25.68
N TYR A 66 -2.91 -12.83 24.60
CA TYR A 66 -2.75 -13.37 23.27
C TYR A 66 -1.38 -12.96 22.72
N ILE A 67 -0.50 -13.95 22.51
CA ILE A 67 0.90 -13.73 22.11
C ILE A 67 1.15 -14.24 20.70
N GLU A 68 1.87 -13.45 19.90
CA GLU A 68 2.36 -13.80 18.57
C GLU A 68 3.88 -13.69 18.49
N VAL A 69 4.48 -14.38 17.52
CA VAL A 69 5.93 -14.46 17.32
C VAL A 69 6.22 -14.32 15.83
N TYR A 70 6.84 -13.21 15.45
CA TYR A 70 7.26 -12.92 14.07
C TYR A 70 8.79 -12.98 13.94
N ASN A 71 9.48 -12.43 14.94
CA ASN A 71 10.89 -12.67 15.18
C ASN A 71 11.02 -13.78 16.23
N PRO A 72 11.75 -14.89 15.99
CA PRO A 72 11.88 -15.99 16.94
C PRO A 72 12.38 -15.59 18.34
N LYS A 73 13.01 -14.41 18.46
CA LYS A 73 13.56 -13.89 19.72
C LYS A 73 12.60 -12.95 20.47
N VAL A 74 11.49 -12.54 19.85
CA VAL A 74 10.58 -11.53 20.40
C VAL A 74 9.15 -12.07 20.46
N ARG A 75 8.53 -11.92 21.62
CA ARG A 75 7.13 -12.31 21.86
C ARG A 75 6.30 -11.05 21.93
N HIS A 76 5.32 -10.92 21.06
CA HIS A 76 4.47 -9.74 20.98
C HIS A 76 3.10 -10.04 21.54
N ALA A 77 2.67 -9.27 22.54
CA ALA A 77 1.29 -9.27 22.98
C ALA A 77 0.45 -8.42 22.02
N VAL A 78 -0.67 -8.98 21.59
CA VAL A 78 -1.62 -8.25 20.75
C VAL A 78 -2.43 -7.31 21.63
N MET A 79 -2.40 -6.01 21.33
CA MET A 79 -3.11 -5.00 22.10
C MET A 79 -4.57 -4.92 21.67
N CYS A 80 -5.50 -4.73 22.62
CA CYS A 80 -6.92 -4.66 22.30
C CYS A 80 -7.29 -3.25 21.77
N PRO A 81 -7.72 -3.11 20.50
CA PRO A 81 -7.96 -1.81 19.87
C PRO A 81 -9.20 -1.10 20.40
N ALA A 82 -10.09 -1.81 21.11
CA ALA A 82 -11.22 -1.19 21.79
C ALA A 82 -10.80 -0.41 23.06
N THR A 83 -9.60 -0.65 23.59
CA THR A 83 -9.14 0.03 24.80
C THR A 83 -8.63 1.44 24.48
N LYS A 84 -9.10 2.43 25.26
CA LYS A 84 -8.59 3.81 25.15
C LYS A 84 -7.08 3.90 25.37
N PHE A 85 -6.53 3.05 26.25
CA PHE A 85 -5.10 2.96 26.49
C PHE A 85 -4.30 2.74 25.21
N TRP A 86 -4.67 1.72 24.43
CA TRP A 86 -3.95 1.41 23.20
C TRP A 86 -4.14 2.49 22.13
N GLN A 87 -5.38 2.96 21.98
CA GLN A 87 -5.68 4.05 21.04
C GLN A 87 -4.86 5.31 21.35
N ASP A 88 -4.75 5.68 22.64
CA ASP A 88 -3.98 6.84 23.09
C ASP A 88 -2.50 6.64 22.82
N LYS A 89 -1.95 5.44 23.05
CA LYS A 89 -0.54 5.13 22.79
C LYS A 89 -0.17 5.32 21.32
N ILE A 90 -0.94 4.77 20.40
CA ILE A 90 -0.70 4.94 18.96
C ILE A 90 -0.87 6.41 18.54
N ASN A 91 -1.92 7.09 19.04
CA ASN A 91 -2.16 8.50 18.76
C ASN A 91 -1.03 9.41 19.26
N GLU A 92 -0.42 9.09 20.41
CA GLU A 92 0.74 9.81 20.96
C GLU A 92 1.97 9.64 20.06
N ILE A 93 2.27 8.41 19.64
CA ILE A 93 3.40 8.12 18.76
C ILE A 93 3.27 8.86 17.42
N VAL A 94 2.09 8.80 16.81
CA VAL A 94 1.78 9.51 15.56
C VAL A 94 1.94 11.02 15.75
N GLU A 95 1.37 11.58 16.81
CA GLU A 95 1.48 13.00 17.10
C GLU A 95 2.93 13.46 17.27
N ARG A 96 3.76 12.66 17.96
CA ARG A 96 5.18 12.94 18.13
C ARG A 96 5.94 12.89 16.80
N LEU A 97 5.69 11.88 15.96
CA LEU A 97 6.32 11.81 14.63
C LEU A 97 6.00 13.05 13.78
N ILE A 98 4.75 13.52 13.83
CA ILE A 98 4.33 14.72 13.10
C ILE A 98 5.01 15.97 13.67
N LYS A 99 4.90 16.20 14.98
CA LYS A 99 5.35 17.43 15.63
C LYS A 99 6.88 17.53 15.75
N GLU A 100 7.54 16.42 16.10
CA GLU A 100 8.98 16.38 16.35
C GLU A 100 9.79 16.11 15.07
N CYS A 101 9.24 15.34 14.12
CA CYS A 101 9.98 14.91 12.93
C CYS A 101 9.52 15.56 11.61
N GLY A 102 8.31 16.14 11.56
CA GLY A 102 7.81 16.83 10.36
C GLY A 102 7.38 15.90 9.23
N VAL A 103 6.97 14.67 9.55
CA VAL A 103 6.53 13.68 8.54
C VAL A 103 5.19 14.10 7.91
N ASN A 104 5.01 13.76 6.63
CA ASN A 104 3.78 14.02 5.87
C ASN A 104 3.03 12.73 5.46
N ALA A 105 3.53 11.57 5.88
CA ALA A 105 2.79 10.31 5.87
C ALA A 105 3.26 9.43 7.04
N ILE A 106 2.47 8.43 7.42
CA ILE A 106 2.84 7.42 8.44
C ILE A 106 2.29 6.07 8.00
N TYR A 107 3.13 5.04 8.08
CA TYR A 107 2.73 3.65 7.88
C TYR A 107 2.47 2.99 9.24
N ILE A 108 1.24 2.53 9.46
CA ILE A 108 0.78 1.87 10.68
C ILE A 108 0.51 0.39 10.36
N ASP A 109 1.48 -0.46 10.69
CA ASP A 109 1.51 -1.85 10.29
C ASP A 109 0.39 -2.70 10.91
N GLN A 110 0.10 -3.83 10.24
CA GLN A 110 -0.85 -4.88 10.65
C GLN A 110 -2.33 -4.52 10.78
N ILE A 111 -2.75 -3.24 10.75
CA ILE A 111 -4.18 -2.90 10.87
C ILE A 111 -4.98 -3.54 9.73
N GLY A 112 -4.51 -3.38 8.49
CA GLY A 112 -5.16 -3.92 7.30
C GLY A 112 -4.76 -5.34 6.90
N SER A 113 -3.91 -6.01 7.69
CA SER A 113 -3.32 -7.33 7.35
C SER A 113 -3.67 -8.41 8.35
N ALA A 114 -3.44 -8.15 9.64
CA ALA A 114 -3.61 -9.16 10.67
C ALA A 114 -5.10 -9.38 10.99
N GLY A 115 -5.50 -10.64 11.10
CA GLY A 115 -6.84 -11.02 11.51
C GLY A 115 -7.21 -10.47 12.90
N ALA A 116 -8.49 -10.17 13.10
CA ALA A 116 -9.02 -9.84 14.41
C ALA A 116 -8.83 -11.01 15.38
N VAL A 117 -8.41 -10.73 16.61
CA VAL A 117 -8.28 -11.76 17.66
C VAL A 117 -9.43 -11.65 18.66
N LEU A 118 -9.84 -12.80 19.17
CA LEU A 118 -10.85 -12.88 20.22
C LEU A 118 -10.26 -12.38 21.55
N CYS A 119 -11.01 -11.54 22.26
CA CYS A 119 -10.63 -11.05 23.58
C CYS A 119 -11.71 -11.37 24.61
N PHE A 120 -11.32 -11.97 25.73
CA PHE A 120 -12.19 -12.40 26.82
C PHE A 120 -12.00 -11.55 28.11
N ASP A 121 -11.31 -10.40 28.01
CA ASP A 121 -11.17 -9.49 29.16
C ASP A 121 -12.42 -8.64 29.37
N LYS A 122 -13.13 -8.89 30.47
CA LYS A 122 -14.35 -8.13 30.86
C LYS A 122 -14.09 -6.66 31.14
N SER A 123 -12.85 -6.28 31.48
CA SER A 123 -12.50 -4.89 31.79
C SER A 123 -12.33 -4.00 30.56
N HIS A 124 -12.32 -4.57 29.35
CA HIS A 124 -12.09 -3.81 28.10
C HIS A 124 -13.36 -3.20 27.51
N ASN A 125 -14.51 -3.42 28.15
CA ASN A 125 -15.80 -2.82 27.78
C ASN A 125 -16.24 -3.06 26.32
N HIS A 126 -15.98 -4.27 25.81
CA HIS A 126 -16.49 -4.77 24.54
C HIS A 126 -17.12 -6.16 24.73
N PRO A 127 -17.92 -6.68 23.78
CA PRO A 127 -18.43 -8.05 23.87
C PRO A 127 -17.30 -9.09 23.98
N LEU A 128 -17.49 -10.11 24.80
CA LEU A 128 -16.47 -11.14 25.05
C LEU A 128 -16.38 -12.12 23.88
N GLY A 129 -15.15 -12.47 23.51
CA GLY A 129 -14.88 -13.57 22.59
C GLY A 129 -15.30 -13.31 21.15
N GLY A 130 -15.62 -12.08 20.76
CA GLY A 130 -15.93 -11.72 19.37
C GLY A 130 -16.84 -10.50 19.21
N GLY A 131 -17.28 -10.24 17.98
CA GLY A 131 -18.12 -9.10 17.62
C GLY A 131 -17.36 -8.01 16.84
N GLY A 132 -18.04 -6.89 16.57
CA GLY A 132 -17.50 -5.80 15.74
C GLY A 132 -16.48 -4.87 16.42
N TYR A 133 -16.17 -5.10 17.71
CA TYR A 133 -15.36 -4.17 18.52
C TYR A 133 -13.93 -3.98 18.00
N TRP A 134 -13.40 -5.00 17.33
CA TRP A 134 -12.05 -4.94 16.77
C TRP A 134 -11.97 -3.87 15.69
N VAL A 135 -12.92 -3.94 14.75
CA VAL A 135 -13.04 -3.00 13.65
C VAL A 135 -13.39 -1.61 14.17
N SER A 136 -14.38 -1.49 15.06
CA SER A 136 -14.79 -0.18 15.60
C SER A 136 -13.69 0.48 16.43
N GLY A 137 -12.90 -0.30 17.18
CA GLY A 137 -11.78 0.20 17.97
C GLY A 137 -10.68 0.80 17.12
N TYR A 138 -10.29 0.11 16.03
CA TYR A 138 -9.33 0.65 15.08
C TYR A 138 -9.87 1.84 14.29
N ARG A 139 -11.14 1.81 13.85
CA ARG A 139 -11.76 2.96 13.17
C ARG A 139 -11.77 4.20 14.06
N GLU A 140 -12.06 4.05 15.35
CA GLU A 140 -11.98 5.15 16.31
C GLU A 140 -10.54 5.65 16.50
N MET A 141 -9.57 4.74 16.60
CA MET A 141 -8.14 5.10 16.67
C MET A 141 -7.70 5.92 15.45
N LEU A 142 -8.04 5.45 14.25
CA LEU A 142 -7.68 6.06 12.96
C LEU A 142 -8.38 7.40 12.76
N ARG A 143 -9.67 7.51 13.10
CA ARG A 143 -10.42 8.78 13.08
C ARG A 143 -9.71 9.84 13.91
N ARG A 144 -9.31 9.50 15.13
CA ARG A 144 -8.58 10.42 16.03
C ARG A 144 -7.21 10.81 15.48
N VAL A 145 -6.51 9.87 14.85
CA VAL A 145 -5.25 10.16 14.14
C VAL A 145 -5.51 11.18 13.01
N LYS A 146 -6.49 10.92 12.14
CA LYS A 146 -6.84 11.79 11.01
C LYS A 146 -7.24 13.21 11.46
N GLU A 147 -7.99 13.33 12.55
CA GLU A 147 -8.37 14.63 13.13
C GLU A 147 -7.15 15.45 13.56
N LYS A 148 -6.16 14.81 14.22
CA LYS A 148 -4.91 15.47 14.61
C LYS A 148 -4.07 15.90 13.41
N CYS A 149 -4.13 15.15 12.32
CA CYS A 149 -3.41 15.45 11.09
C CYS A 149 -4.02 16.61 10.29
N ALA A 150 -5.28 16.99 10.55
CA ALA A 150 -6.04 17.97 9.79
C ALA A 150 -5.94 17.77 8.25
N GLY A 151 -5.88 16.51 7.82
CA GLY A 151 -5.73 16.13 6.41
C GLY A 151 -4.35 16.38 5.78
N LYS A 152 -3.35 16.82 6.55
CA LYS A 152 -2.00 17.15 6.03
C LYS A 152 -1.02 15.98 6.00
N VAL A 153 -1.39 14.87 6.64
CA VAL A 153 -0.55 13.67 6.80
C VAL A 153 -1.34 12.48 6.31
N ALA A 154 -0.77 11.73 5.37
CA ALA A 154 -1.37 10.49 4.87
C ALA A 154 -1.16 9.36 5.89
N ILE A 155 -2.20 8.56 6.12
CA ILE A 155 -2.16 7.37 6.96
C ILE A 155 -2.22 6.14 6.08
N THR A 156 -1.24 5.24 6.22
CA THR A 156 -1.17 4.02 5.42
C THR A 156 -1.07 2.79 6.32
N THR A 157 -1.40 1.61 5.79
CA THR A 157 -1.27 0.33 6.51
C THR A 157 -0.91 -0.80 5.55
N GLU A 158 -0.48 -1.91 6.13
CA GLU A 158 -0.29 -3.21 5.47
C GLU A 158 -1.61 -3.79 4.94
N ASN A 159 -1.56 -4.40 3.75
CA ASN A 159 -2.64 -5.13 3.06
C ASN A 159 -3.95 -4.35 2.95
N ASN A 160 -5.03 -4.99 2.51
CA ASN A 160 -6.18 -4.35 1.88
C ASN A 160 -7.51 -4.62 2.60
N ALA A 161 -7.52 -4.68 3.92
CA ALA A 161 -8.76 -4.89 4.66
C ALA A 161 -9.71 -3.68 4.52
N GLU A 162 -10.79 -3.91 3.76
CA GLU A 162 -11.86 -2.94 3.46
C GLU A 162 -12.45 -2.22 4.68
N PRO A 163 -12.67 -2.85 5.86
CA PRO A 163 -13.35 -2.17 6.97
C PRO A 163 -12.66 -0.91 7.51
N TYR A 164 -11.39 -0.68 7.13
CA TYR A 164 -10.58 0.46 7.57
C TYR A 164 -10.37 1.54 6.48
N MET A 165 -10.94 1.37 5.28
CA MET A 165 -10.77 2.31 4.16
C MET A 165 -11.26 3.73 4.46
N ASP A 166 -12.11 3.93 5.46
CA ASP A 166 -12.56 5.26 5.88
C ASP A 166 -11.55 6.00 6.78
N GLY A 167 -10.55 5.29 7.31
CA GLY A 167 -9.51 5.84 8.20
C GLY A 167 -8.09 5.79 7.63
N VAL A 168 -7.91 5.18 6.46
CA VAL A 168 -6.62 4.95 5.80
C VAL A 168 -6.64 5.53 4.39
N ASP A 169 -5.57 6.22 4.00
CA ASP A 169 -5.43 6.87 2.69
C ASP A 169 -4.78 5.96 1.63
N ALA A 170 -3.93 5.00 2.05
CA ALA A 170 -3.34 4.04 1.14
C ALA A 170 -2.93 2.72 1.80
N PHE A 171 -2.89 1.64 1.01
CA PHE A 171 -2.62 0.28 1.46
C PHE A 171 -1.38 -0.31 0.78
N LEU A 172 -0.41 -0.78 1.57
CA LEU A 172 0.78 -1.49 1.07
C LEU A 172 0.42 -2.93 0.75
N ILE A 173 0.46 -3.32 -0.52
CA ILE A 173 0.22 -4.72 -0.92
C ILE A 173 1.54 -5.49 -0.93
N TRP A 174 1.94 -6.05 0.21
CA TRP A 174 3.28 -6.59 0.35
C TRP A 174 3.50 -7.94 -0.37
N ASN A 175 2.42 -8.63 -0.76
CA ASN A 175 2.50 -9.93 -1.44
C ASN A 175 3.19 -9.87 -2.81
N PRO A 176 4.14 -10.80 -3.10
CA PRO A 176 4.69 -11.01 -4.42
C PRO A 176 3.58 -11.25 -5.43
N ARG A 177 3.77 -10.67 -6.60
CA ARG A 177 2.84 -10.76 -7.71
C ARG A 177 2.85 -12.17 -8.31
N HIS A 178 1.69 -12.60 -8.77
CA HIS A 178 1.48 -13.86 -9.47
C HIS A 178 0.88 -13.60 -10.87
N PRO A 179 1.28 -14.32 -11.93
CA PRO A 179 0.87 -13.98 -13.29
C PRO A 179 -0.64 -14.02 -13.54
N GLN A 180 -1.36 -14.88 -12.83
CA GLN A 180 -2.82 -15.04 -12.95
C GLN A 180 -3.62 -14.14 -11.99
N GLU A 181 -2.96 -13.18 -11.32
CA GLU A 181 -3.68 -12.17 -10.54
C GLU A 181 -4.58 -11.32 -11.43
N ILE A 182 -5.69 -10.88 -10.82
CA ILE A 182 -6.61 -9.91 -11.39
C ILE A 182 -6.63 -8.65 -10.49
N PRO A 183 -6.99 -7.48 -11.03
CA PRO A 183 -7.07 -6.23 -10.27
C PRO A 183 -8.33 -6.15 -9.38
N MET A 184 -8.63 -7.19 -8.60
CA MET A 184 -9.89 -7.30 -7.86
C MET A 184 -10.15 -6.09 -6.96
N MET A 185 -9.14 -5.65 -6.22
CA MET A 185 -9.30 -4.55 -5.26
C MET A 185 -9.51 -3.19 -5.94
N THR A 186 -8.84 -2.95 -7.07
CA THR A 186 -9.03 -1.70 -7.83
C THR A 186 -10.30 -1.75 -8.69
N ALA A 187 -10.74 -2.93 -9.13
CA ALA A 187 -12.03 -3.10 -9.81
C ALA A 187 -13.22 -2.75 -8.91
N VAL A 188 -13.11 -2.95 -7.59
CA VAL A 188 -14.17 -2.61 -6.62
C VAL A 188 -13.98 -1.23 -5.99
N TYR A 189 -12.74 -0.85 -5.64
CA TYR A 189 -12.46 0.31 -4.78
C TYR A 189 -11.56 1.38 -5.40
N SER A 190 -11.32 1.36 -6.71
CA SER A 190 -10.70 2.52 -7.38
C SER A 190 -11.53 3.80 -7.13
N GLY A 191 -10.86 4.93 -6.99
CA GLY A 191 -11.49 6.20 -6.61
C GLY A 191 -11.66 6.39 -5.10
N TYR A 192 -11.63 5.32 -4.28
CA TYR A 192 -11.78 5.41 -2.81
C TYR A 192 -10.45 5.43 -2.06
N THR A 193 -9.47 4.62 -2.50
CA THR A 193 -8.17 4.49 -1.84
C THR A 193 -7.07 4.21 -2.85
N ILE A 194 -5.81 4.41 -2.43
CA ILE A 194 -4.63 4.04 -3.20
C ILE A 194 -4.10 2.70 -2.70
N TYR A 195 -3.73 1.82 -3.63
CA TYR A 195 -2.91 0.65 -3.34
C TYR A 195 -1.49 0.94 -3.84
N PHE A 196 -0.48 0.68 -3.02
CA PHE A 196 0.90 0.88 -3.40
C PHE A 196 1.69 -0.39 -3.13
N SER A 197 2.53 -0.77 -4.08
CA SER A 197 3.51 -1.85 -4.01
C SER A 197 3.66 -2.47 -5.39
N SER A 198 4.88 -2.41 -5.90
CA SER A 198 5.38 -3.24 -6.99
C SER A 198 6.69 -3.84 -6.46
N PRO A 199 6.70 -4.99 -5.76
CA PRO A 199 7.93 -5.49 -5.14
C PRO A 199 8.91 -5.88 -6.23
N THR A 200 9.89 -5.02 -6.49
CA THR A 200 10.86 -5.20 -7.59
C THR A 200 12.29 -5.51 -7.12
N HIS A 201 12.47 -5.83 -5.85
CA HIS A 201 13.76 -6.22 -5.33
C HIS A 201 14.27 -7.50 -5.99
N GLY A 202 15.48 -7.45 -6.54
CA GLY A 202 16.15 -8.63 -7.13
C GLY A 202 15.94 -8.82 -8.64
N PHE A 203 15.13 -8.02 -9.32
CA PHE A 203 15.06 -8.08 -10.79
C PHE A 203 16.34 -7.53 -11.43
N SER A 204 17.10 -8.41 -12.07
CA SER A 204 18.29 -8.05 -12.84
C SER A 204 17.96 -7.58 -14.25
N ASP A 205 16.88 -8.10 -14.87
CA ASP A 205 16.50 -7.78 -16.24
C ASP A 205 15.34 -6.77 -16.32
N LYS A 206 15.29 -6.02 -17.43
CA LYS A 206 14.29 -4.99 -17.69
C LYS A 206 12.90 -5.55 -17.99
N ILE A 207 12.80 -6.70 -18.65
CA ILE A 207 11.50 -7.24 -19.10
C ILE A 207 10.69 -7.67 -17.89
N SER A 208 11.28 -8.43 -16.96
CA SER A 208 10.64 -8.84 -15.71
C SER A 208 10.20 -7.63 -14.87
N PHE A 209 11.04 -6.60 -14.78
CA PHE A 209 10.72 -5.34 -14.12
C PHE A 209 9.54 -4.62 -14.81
N ALA A 210 9.56 -4.51 -16.14
CA ALA A 210 8.53 -3.85 -16.92
C ALA A 210 7.20 -4.59 -16.88
N MET A 211 7.22 -5.93 -16.88
CA MET A 211 6.04 -6.77 -16.73
C MET A 211 5.31 -6.49 -15.41
N LEU A 212 6.05 -6.35 -14.31
CA LEU A 212 5.47 -6.09 -12.99
C LEU A 212 4.98 -4.64 -12.86
N GLU A 213 5.85 -3.66 -13.09
CA GLU A 213 5.50 -2.23 -12.98
C GLU A 213 4.45 -1.81 -14.00
N GLY A 214 4.51 -2.33 -15.22
CA GLY A 214 3.54 -2.06 -16.27
C GLY A 214 2.16 -2.59 -15.91
N ARG A 215 2.08 -3.79 -15.31
CA ARG A 215 0.81 -4.37 -14.87
C ARG A 215 0.22 -3.58 -13.71
N ASP A 216 1.01 -3.25 -12.69
CA ASP A 216 0.57 -2.41 -11.58
C ASP A 216 0.15 -1.00 -12.06
N PHE A 217 0.83 -0.44 -13.08
CA PHE A 217 0.46 0.82 -13.71
C PHE A 217 -0.94 0.81 -14.32
N ILE A 218 -1.24 -0.17 -15.19
CA ILE A 218 -2.56 -0.23 -15.84
C ILE A 218 -3.67 -0.57 -14.84
N TRP A 219 -3.35 -1.22 -13.72
CA TRP A 219 -4.29 -1.50 -12.63
C TRP A 219 -4.48 -0.32 -11.66
N GLY A 220 -3.77 0.80 -11.88
CA GLY A 220 -3.92 2.01 -11.07
C GLY A 220 -3.16 1.97 -9.74
N CYS A 221 -2.37 0.93 -9.50
CA CYS A 221 -1.51 0.85 -8.33
C CYS A 221 -0.43 1.94 -8.38
N GLN A 222 -0.11 2.49 -7.20
CA GLN A 222 1.05 3.35 -7.04
C GLN A 222 2.30 2.50 -7.22
N LEU A 223 3.14 2.95 -8.15
CA LEU A 223 4.29 2.23 -8.65
C LEU A 223 5.39 2.14 -7.62
N GLY A 224 6.10 1.02 -7.69
CA GLY A 224 7.33 0.80 -7.00
C GLY A 224 7.22 0.18 -5.62
N TRP A 225 8.36 -0.40 -5.23
CA TRP A 225 8.78 -0.79 -3.89
C TRP A 225 10.20 -1.35 -4.06
N MET A 226 11.16 -0.42 -4.10
CA MET A 226 12.56 -0.68 -4.42
C MET A 226 13.46 0.24 -3.59
N GLY A 227 14.74 -0.11 -3.45
CA GLY A 227 15.70 0.76 -2.79
C GLY A 227 16.41 1.69 -3.77
N PHE A 228 17.40 2.41 -3.25
CA PHE A 228 18.17 3.38 -4.02
C PHE A 228 19.09 2.76 -5.08
N GLU A 229 19.27 1.43 -5.06
CA GLU A 229 20.02 0.68 -6.08
C GLU A 229 19.49 0.91 -7.50
N LEU A 230 18.19 1.20 -7.67
CA LEU A 230 17.62 1.53 -8.98
C LEU A 230 18.31 2.74 -9.65
N LEU A 231 18.92 3.64 -8.85
CA LEU A 231 19.60 4.83 -9.36
C LEU A 231 21.00 4.53 -9.91
N SER A 232 21.52 3.32 -9.73
CA SER A 232 22.82 2.91 -10.26
C SER A 232 22.80 2.82 -11.80
N PRO A 233 23.92 3.11 -12.49
CA PRO A 233 23.98 3.06 -13.96
C PRO A 233 23.55 1.72 -14.58
N GLU A 234 23.78 0.60 -13.90
CA GLU A 234 23.36 -0.74 -14.34
C GLU A 234 21.83 -0.95 -14.39
N HIS A 235 21.05 -0.03 -13.83
CA HIS A 235 19.59 -0.10 -13.77
C HIS A 235 18.92 1.07 -14.51
N LYS A 236 19.69 1.79 -15.34
CA LYS A 236 19.23 2.98 -16.05
C LYS A 236 17.97 2.73 -16.87
N ASP A 237 17.89 1.61 -17.57
CA ASP A 237 16.75 1.25 -18.42
C ASP A 237 15.45 0.99 -17.63
N LYS A 238 15.56 0.33 -16.47
CA LYS A 238 14.47 0.16 -15.51
C LYS A 238 14.03 1.50 -14.92
N ALA A 239 14.99 2.33 -14.51
CA ALA A 239 14.72 3.67 -13.98
C ALA A 239 14.03 4.57 -15.01
N GLU A 240 14.45 4.52 -16.28
CA GLU A 240 13.83 5.24 -17.39
C GLU A 240 12.40 4.75 -17.64
N PHE A 241 12.16 3.44 -17.63
CA PHE A 241 10.82 2.87 -17.75
C PHE A 241 9.90 3.34 -16.62
N LEU A 242 10.33 3.21 -15.36
CA LEU A 242 9.56 3.67 -14.20
C LEU A 242 9.26 5.18 -14.27
N LYS A 243 10.23 5.99 -14.72
CA LYS A 243 10.05 7.43 -14.91
C LYS A 243 8.98 7.74 -15.95
N ILE A 244 8.92 6.98 -17.05
CA ILE A 244 7.88 7.12 -18.07
C ILE A 244 6.52 6.83 -17.45
N LEU A 245 6.37 5.67 -16.79
CA LEU A 245 5.11 5.29 -16.14
C LEU A 245 4.66 6.34 -15.10
N GLY A 246 5.59 6.86 -14.29
CA GLY A 246 5.31 7.90 -13.31
C GLY A 246 4.78 9.20 -13.94
N LYS A 247 5.34 9.63 -15.08
CA LYS A 247 4.85 10.81 -15.81
C LYS A 247 3.45 10.60 -16.38
N TYR A 248 3.19 9.44 -16.99
CA TYR A 248 1.86 9.11 -17.48
C TYR A 248 0.85 8.99 -16.34
N ARG A 249 1.24 8.43 -15.20
CA ARG A 249 0.40 8.34 -14.01
C ARG A 249 -0.05 9.73 -13.53
N ILE A 250 0.87 10.69 -13.45
CA ILE A 250 0.55 12.09 -13.09
C ILE A 250 -0.40 12.72 -14.13
N SER A 251 -0.24 12.41 -15.41
CA SER A 251 -1.09 12.95 -16.48
C SER A 251 -2.48 12.30 -16.52
N ALA A 252 -2.60 11.10 -15.97
CA ALA A 252 -3.81 10.27 -15.98
C ALA A 252 -4.46 10.13 -14.60
N LEU A 253 -4.15 11.00 -13.62
CA LEU A 253 -4.70 10.92 -12.24
C LEU A 253 -6.23 10.85 -12.23
N LYS A 254 -6.90 11.57 -13.15
CA LYS A 254 -8.36 11.55 -13.27
C LYS A 254 -8.95 10.16 -13.55
N TYR A 255 -8.14 9.25 -14.07
CA TYR A 255 -8.46 7.83 -14.27
C TYR A 255 -7.84 6.99 -13.15
N LEU A 256 -6.50 6.97 -13.07
CA LEU A 256 -5.75 6.00 -12.25
C LEU A 256 -5.81 6.24 -10.73
N ILE A 257 -6.33 7.38 -10.29
CA ILE A 257 -6.53 7.72 -8.86
C ILE A 257 -8.00 8.00 -8.57
N TYR A 258 -8.59 8.94 -9.32
CA TYR A 258 -9.94 9.44 -9.06
C TYR A 258 -11.04 8.77 -9.89
N GLY A 259 -10.65 7.89 -10.82
CA GLY A 259 -11.56 7.19 -11.70
C GLY A 259 -11.85 5.77 -11.22
N GLU A 260 -12.59 5.05 -12.05
CA GLU A 260 -13.03 3.69 -11.80
C GLU A 260 -12.50 2.74 -12.87
N LEU A 261 -11.87 1.63 -12.45
CA LEU A 261 -11.43 0.58 -13.35
C LEU A 261 -12.64 -0.19 -13.89
N LEU A 262 -12.80 -0.22 -15.21
CA LEU A 262 -13.93 -0.88 -15.88
C LEU A 262 -13.60 -2.33 -16.31
N GLY A 263 -12.32 -2.64 -16.47
CA GLY A 263 -11.88 -3.98 -16.87
C GLY A 263 -10.59 -3.95 -17.69
N GLU A 264 -10.04 -5.13 -17.95
CA GLU A 264 -8.90 -5.32 -18.85
C GLU A 264 -9.36 -5.25 -20.31
N ILE A 265 -8.50 -4.76 -21.19
CA ILE A 265 -8.76 -4.66 -22.63
C ILE A 265 -8.44 -6.00 -23.29
N GLU A 266 -9.45 -6.61 -23.90
CA GLU A 266 -9.24 -7.77 -24.76
C GLU A 266 -8.73 -7.33 -26.15
N PRO A 267 -7.55 -7.80 -26.59
CA PRO A 267 -7.01 -7.46 -27.89
C PRO A 267 -7.76 -8.18 -29.02
N LEU A 268 -7.97 -7.48 -30.14
CA LEU A 268 -8.56 -8.02 -31.36
C LEU A 268 -7.55 -8.74 -32.26
N ASN A 269 -6.25 -8.51 -32.03
CA ASN A 269 -5.16 -9.17 -32.74
C ASN A 269 -4.32 -10.02 -31.78
N ASN A 270 -3.54 -10.96 -32.34
CA ASN A 270 -2.61 -11.74 -31.55
C ASN A 270 -1.49 -10.85 -30.98
N ILE A 271 -1.27 -10.90 -29.68
CA ILE A 271 -0.21 -10.17 -28.98
C ILE A 271 0.90 -11.16 -28.60
N PRO A 272 2.16 -10.94 -29.00
CA PRO A 272 3.27 -11.81 -28.61
C PRO A 272 3.42 -11.88 -27.08
N GLU A 273 3.84 -13.02 -26.56
CA GLU A 273 4.17 -13.15 -25.14
C GLU A 273 5.52 -12.49 -24.84
N ALA A 274 5.60 -11.79 -23.71
CA ALA A 274 6.85 -11.44 -23.04
C ALA A 274 7.16 -12.51 -21.99
N GLU A 275 8.41 -12.95 -21.94
CA GLU A 275 8.90 -13.92 -20.96
C GLU A 275 9.82 -13.23 -19.96
N GLY A 276 9.62 -13.52 -18.68
CA GLY A 276 10.40 -12.97 -17.58
C GLY A 276 10.57 -13.98 -16.44
N THR A 277 11.21 -13.55 -15.37
CA THR A 277 11.45 -14.36 -14.16
C THR A 277 11.03 -13.55 -12.94
N TRP A 278 10.04 -14.03 -12.19
CA TRP A 278 9.56 -13.41 -10.94
C TRP A 278 10.00 -14.21 -9.71
N PHE A 279 9.78 -13.65 -8.52
CA PHE A 279 10.25 -14.21 -7.26
C PHE A 279 9.10 -14.40 -6.29
N ASP A 280 9.10 -15.53 -5.57
CA ASP A 280 8.15 -15.77 -4.48
C ASP A 280 8.64 -15.19 -3.14
N TRP A 281 7.85 -15.41 -2.09
CA TRP A 281 8.15 -14.97 -0.72
C TRP A 281 9.50 -15.48 -0.17
N HIS A 282 10.02 -16.58 -0.69
CA HIS A 282 11.28 -17.18 -0.28
C HIS A 282 12.44 -16.76 -1.20
N GLY A 283 12.21 -15.81 -2.12
CA GLY A 283 13.18 -15.40 -3.13
C GLY A 283 13.42 -16.46 -4.19
N ARG A 284 12.54 -17.47 -4.31
CA ARG A 284 12.69 -18.50 -5.35
C ARG A 284 12.20 -17.92 -6.67
N ALA A 285 13.09 -17.93 -7.65
CA ALA A 285 12.79 -17.50 -9.00
C ALA A 285 11.86 -18.50 -9.71
N PHE A 286 10.89 -18.01 -10.47
CA PHE A 286 10.02 -18.80 -11.33
C PHE A 286 9.74 -18.07 -12.66
N PRO A 287 9.61 -18.80 -13.77
CA PRO A 287 9.35 -18.20 -15.08
C PRO A 287 7.93 -17.66 -15.16
N VAL A 288 7.76 -16.55 -15.87
CA VAL A 288 6.48 -15.89 -16.08
C VAL A 288 6.30 -15.55 -17.55
N LYS A 289 5.07 -15.70 -18.05
CA LYS A 289 4.64 -15.24 -19.36
C LYS A 289 3.45 -14.33 -19.22
N LEU A 290 3.49 -13.19 -19.90
CA LEU A 290 2.37 -12.25 -20.02
C LEU A 290 2.28 -11.74 -21.47
N PRO A 291 1.13 -11.23 -21.93
CA PRO A 291 1.08 -10.47 -23.17
C PRO A 291 2.10 -9.31 -23.14
N SER A 292 2.84 -9.13 -24.24
CA SER A 292 3.81 -8.03 -24.38
C SER A 292 3.15 -6.65 -24.37
N VAL A 293 1.87 -6.57 -24.70
CA VAL A 293 1.02 -5.38 -24.54
C VAL A 293 -0.20 -5.74 -23.71
N MET A 294 -0.45 -4.95 -22.67
CA MET A 294 -1.61 -5.08 -21.79
C MET A 294 -2.31 -3.73 -21.67
N GLY A 295 -3.60 -3.72 -21.35
CA GLY A 295 -4.30 -2.48 -21.10
C GLY A 295 -5.58 -2.63 -20.30
N THR A 296 -6.08 -1.51 -19.80
CA THR A 296 -7.32 -1.42 -19.02
C THR A 296 -8.18 -0.24 -19.46
N PHE A 297 -9.49 -0.41 -19.34
CA PHE A 297 -10.44 0.69 -19.47
C PHE A 297 -10.72 1.33 -18.12
N TRP A 298 -10.77 2.65 -18.11
CA TRP A 298 -11.08 3.45 -16.93
C TRP A 298 -12.19 4.45 -17.24
N ARG A 299 -13.15 4.58 -16.33
CA ARG A 299 -14.03 5.75 -16.29
C ARG A 299 -13.36 6.85 -15.48
N GLY A 300 -13.07 7.97 -16.13
CA GLY A 300 -12.50 9.13 -15.45
C GLY A 300 -13.52 9.80 -14.54
N SER A 301 -13.03 10.58 -13.57
CA SER A 301 -13.89 11.38 -12.68
C SER A 301 -14.77 12.42 -13.39
N ASP A 302 -14.49 12.70 -14.68
CA ASP A 302 -15.28 13.53 -15.58
C ASP A 302 -16.20 12.72 -16.51
N ASN A 303 -16.42 11.43 -16.23
CA ASN A 303 -17.18 10.47 -17.04
C ASN A 303 -16.62 10.23 -18.45
N THR A 304 -15.36 10.59 -18.72
CA THR A 304 -14.70 10.19 -19.96
C THR A 304 -14.20 8.75 -19.88
N LEU A 305 -14.10 8.06 -21.02
CA LEU A 305 -13.47 6.74 -21.11
C LEU A 305 -11.97 6.92 -21.38
N GLY A 306 -11.13 6.26 -20.60
CA GLY A 306 -9.69 6.18 -20.80
C GLY A 306 -9.27 4.75 -21.12
N ALA A 307 -8.38 4.58 -22.09
CA ALA A 307 -7.66 3.33 -22.32
C ALA A 307 -6.21 3.53 -21.87
N ILE A 308 -5.79 2.81 -20.85
CA ILE A 308 -4.42 2.86 -20.32
C ILE A 308 -3.71 1.61 -20.79
N ILE A 309 -2.67 1.76 -21.60
CA ILE A 309 -2.03 0.65 -22.33
C ILE A 309 -0.53 0.73 -22.09
N VAL A 310 0.10 -0.43 -21.89
CA VAL A 310 1.54 -0.55 -21.69
C VAL A 310 2.11 -1.64 -22.59
N ASN A 311 3.21 -1.34 -23.27
CA ASN A 311 4.06 -2.33 -23.93
C ASN A 311 5.28 -2.59 -23.04
N VAL A 312 5.45 -3.82 -22.60
CA VAL A 312 6.53 -4.25 -21.71
C VAL A 312 7.70 -4.90 -22.46
N SER A 313 7.55 -5.12 -23.77
CA SER A 313 8.60 -5.68 -24.62
C SER A 313 9.58 -4.61 -25.14
N ASP A 314 10.67 -5.06 -25.75
CA ASP A 314 11.68 -4.24 -26.40
C ASP A 314 11.36 -3.92 -27.87
N LYS A 315 10.22 -4.39 -28.39
CA LYS A 315 9.80 -4.23 -29.78
C LYS A 315 8.53 -3.40 -29.87
N GLU A 316 8.39 -2.67 -30.96
CA GLU A 316 7.11 -2.06 -31.32
C GLU A 316 6.06 -3.16 -31.55
N GLN A 317 4.86 -2.92 -31.06
CA GLN A 317 3.75 -3.88 -31.12
C GLN A 317 2.50 -3.16 -31.65
N VAL A 318 1.71 -3.88 -32.45
CA VAL A 318 0.37 -3.43 -32.84
C VAL A 318 -0.63 -3.94 -31.81
N PHE A 319 -1.42 -3.04 -31.22
CA PHE A 319 -2.47 -3.37 -30.25
C PHE A 319 -3.81 -2.81 -30.73
N SER A 320 -4.62 -3.69 -31.31
CA SER A 320 -5.97 -3.38 -31.82
C SER A 320 -6.99 -3.76 -30.77
N PHE A 321 -7.91 -2.86 -30.45
CA PHE A 321 -8.97 -3.11 -29.47
C PHE A 321 -10.26 -2.40 -29.87
N SER A 322 -11.39 -2.89 -29.38
CA SER A 322 -12.67 -2.19 -29.40
C SER A 322 -12.88 -1.47 -28.09
N TYR A 323 -13.49 -0.29 -28.12
CA TYR A 323 -13.88 0.42 -26.90
C TYR A 323 -15.35 0.14 -26.56
N PRO A 324 -15.68 0.00 -25.27
CA PRO A 324 -17.05 -0.26 -24.81
C PRO A 324 -17.94 0.99 -24.99
N ARG A 325 -18.76 0.98 -26.04
CA ARG A 325 -19.63 2.10 -26.44
C ARG A 325 -20.71 2.41 -25.41
N GLU A 326 -21.13 1.39 -24.67
CA GLU A 326 -22.14 1.46 -23.61
C GLU A 326 -21.78 2.48 -22.52
N PHE A 327 -20.49 2.74 -22.27
CA PHE A 327 -20.06 3.73 -21.27
C PHE A 327 -20.00 5.16 -21.80
N LEU A 328 -20.10 5.38 -23.12
CA LEU A 328 -19.95 6.70 -23.72
C LEU A 328 -21.29 7.41 -23.95
N GLY A 329 -22.40 6.67 -24.04
CA GLY A 329 -23.74 7.22 -24.20
C GLY A 329 -23.92 8.16 -25.40
N LYS A 330 -23.03 8.09 -26.40
CA LYS A 330 -22.93 9.04 -27.52
C LYS A 330 -22.64 8.32 -28.83
N GLU A 331 -23.19 8.83 -29.94
CA GLU A 331 -22.98 8.29 -31.29
C GLU A 331 -21.62 8.65 -31.90
N ARG A 332 -21.01 9.75 -31.45
CA ARG A 332 -19.71 10.24 -31.93
C ARG A 332 -18.76 10.42 -30.77
N VAL A 333 -17.52 9.96 -30.96
CA VAL A 333 -16.45 10.01 -29.97
C VAL A 333 -15.30 10.85 -30.50
N ILE A 334 -14.69 11.63 -29.62
CA ILE A 334 -13.43 12.30 -29.89
C ILE A 334 -12.37 11.48 -29.19
N VAL A 335 -11.36 11.05 -29.94
CA VAL A 335 -10.21 10.32 -29.42
C VAL A 335 -9.05 11.32 -29.29
N SER A 336 -8.40 11.32 -28.13
CA SER A 336 -7.22 12.15 -27.86
C SER A 336 -6.21 11.32 -27.09
N GLU A 337 -4.93 11.55 -27.34
CA GLU A 337 -3.84 10.91 -26.60
C GLU A 337 -3.51 11.74 -25.36
N ILE A 338 -3.34 11.09 -24.21
CA ILE A 338 -2.87 11.74 -22.99
C ILE A 338 -1.38 11.54 -22.91
N THR A 339 -0.60 12.61 -23.02
CA THR A 339 0.85 12.56 -22.90
C THR A 339 1.33 13.36 -21.69
N PRO A 340 2.53 13.10 -21.17
CA PRO A 340 3.17 13.94 -20.15
C PRO A 340 3.28 15.43 -20.51
N ASP A 341 3.24 15.76 -21.80
CA ASP A 341 3.38 17.13 -22.31
C ASP A 341 2.01 17.78 -22.61
N GLY A 342 0.90 17.07 -22.35
CA GLY A 342 -0.47 17.53 -22.60
C GLY A 342 -1.30 16.56 -23.45
N LYS A 343 -2.55 16.96 -23.73
CA LYS A 343 -3.43 16.21 -24.62
C LYS A 343 -3.10 16.50 -26.08
N LYS A 344 -2.98 15.45 -26.90
CA LYS A 344 -2.80 15.55 -28.35
C LYS A 344 -4.02 15.05 -29.11
#